data_AF-A0A7C4FDE4-F1
#
_entry.id   AF-A0A7C4FDE4-F1
#
_cell.length_a   1.000
_cell.length_b   1.000
_cell.length_c   1.000
_cell.angle_alpha   90.00
_cell.angle_beta   90.00
_cell.angle_gamma   90.00
#
_symmetry.space_group_name_H-M   'P 1'
#
loop_
_entity.id
_entity.type
_entity.pdbx_description
1 polymer ?
#
loop_
_entity_poly.entity_id
_entity_poly.type
_entity_poly.pdbx_seq_one_letter_code
_entity_poly.pdbx_strand_id
1 'polypeptide(L)' 'MPPQPKRKISSRRQGKRRAAIKLNQPNVILCPHCHQEKLSHLLCPNCHKY' A
#
# COMPACT_ATOMS: atom_id res chain seq x y z
N MET A 1 22.27 10.04 -24.67
CA MET A 1 22.12 10.78 -23.40
C MET A 1 20.68 10.64 -22.92
N PRO A 2 20.40 10.27 -21.67
CA PRO A 2 19.02 10.17 -21.18
C PRO A 2 18.36 11.56 -21.08
N PRO A 3 17.03 11.67 -21.26
CA PRO A 3 16.34 12.94 -21.11
C PRO A 3 16.49 13.48 -19.69
N GLN A 4 16.92 14.73 -19.58
CA GLN A 4 17.09 15.41 -18.29
C GLN A 4 16.00 16.46 -18.06
N PRO A 5 15.56 16.65 -16.80
CA PRO A 5 14.62 17.71 -16.47
C PRO A 5 15.25 19.07 -16.74
N LYS A 6 14.59 19.89 -17.58
CA LYS A 6 15.08 21.21 -17.96
C LYS A 6 15.16 22.20 -16.79
N ARG A 7 14.26 22.05 -15.79
CA ARG A 7 14.15 22.93 -14.61
C ARG A 7 13.62 22.16 -13.39
N LYS A 8 13.87 22.71 -12.20
CA LYS A 8 13.26 22.26 -10.95
C LYS A 8 11.73 22.40 -11.01
N ILE A 9 11.02 21.39 -10.52
CA ILE A 9 9.56 21.39 -10.41
C ILE A 9 9.15 22.32 -9.24
N SER A 10 8.16 23.19 -9.45
CA SER A 10 7.66 24.07 -8.39
C SER A 10 7.04 23.27 -7.24
N SER A 11 7.08 23.83 -6.02
CA SER A 11 6.50 23.20 -4.82
C SER A 11 5.02 22.84 -5.03
N ARG A 12 4.24 23.73 -5.64
CA ARG A 12 2.83 23.49 -5.99
C ARG A 12 2.66 22.30 -6.93
N ARG A 13 3.47 22.18 -7.98
CA ARG A 13 3.38 21.07 -8.96
C ARG A 13 3.81 19.75 -8.32
N GLN A 14 4.86 19.76 -7.48
CA GLN A 14 5.29 18.59 -6.73
C GLN A 14 4.21 18.13 -5.73
N GLY A 15 3.61 19.06 -4.99
CA GLY A 15 2.53 18.79 -4.03
C GLY A 15 1.30 18.20 -4.71
N LYS A 16 0.83 18.81 -5.81
CA LYS A 16 -0.29 18.27 -6.59
C LYS A 16 -0.03 16.84 -7.09
N ARG A 17 1.19 16.56 -7.55
CA ARG A 17 1.59 15.20 -7.98
C ARG A 17 1.55 14.20 -6.82
N ARG A 18 2.05 14.57 -5.64
CA ARG A 18 2.04 13.69 -4.46
C ARG A 18 0.64 13.47 -3.89
N ALA A 19 -0.22 14.47 -3.94
CA ALA A 19 -1.60 14.37 -3.45
C ALA A 19 -2.45 13.34 -4.19
N ALA A 20 -2.08 12.98 -5.43
CA ALA A 20 -2.73 11.92 -6.18
C ALA A 20 -2.34 10.50 -5.70
N ILE A 21 -1.24 10.36 -4.96
CA ILE A 21 -0.74 9.08 -4.46
C ILE A 21 -1.46 8.78 -3.15
N LYS A 22 -2.40 7.83 -3.18
CA LYS A 22 -3.14 7.36 -2.00
C LYS A 22 -2.68 5.95 -1.64
N LEU A 23 -2.52 5.70 -0.35
CA LEU A 23 -2.29 4.35 0.17
C LEU A 23 -3.64 3.67 0.39
N ASN A 24 -3.78 2.43 -0.09
CA ASN A 24 -4.95 1.61 0.18
C ASN A 24 -4.69 0.78 1.43
N GLN A 25 -5.73 0.59 2.24
CA GLN A 25 -5.65 -0.31 3.39
C GLN A 25 -5.62 -1.77 2.92
N PRO A 26 -4.87 -2.65 3.61
CA PRO A 26 -4.87 -4.06 3.30
C PRO A 26 -6.22 -4.70 3.64
N ASN A 27 -6.65 -5.67 2.85
CA ASN A 27 -7.85 -6.45 3.14
C ASN A 27 -7.55 -7.49 4.22
N VAL A 28 -8.00 -7.21 5.44
CA VAL A 28 -7.95 -8.11 6.60
C VAL A 28 -9.29 -8.81 6.77
N ILE A 29 -9.24 -10.12 7.00
CA ILE A 29 -10.38 -11.01 7.22
C ILE A 29 -10.14 -11.75 8.54
N LEU A 30 -11.22 -12.09 9.25
CA LEU A 30 -11.13 -12.93 10.44
C LEU A 30 -10.78 -14.38 10.08
N CYS A 31 -9.80 -14.96 10.76
CA CYS A 31 -9.46 -16.37 10.62
C CYS A 31 -10.55 -17.26 11.25
N PRO A 32 -11.05 -18.30 10.54
CA PRO A 32 -12.11 -19.17 11.06
C PRO A 32 -11.68 -20.03 12.26
N HIS A 33 -10.38 -20.23 12.47
CA HIS A 33 -9.87 -21.09 13.54
C HIS A 33 -9.55 -20.33 14.83
N CYS A 34 -8.90 -19.17 14.74
CA CYS A 34 -8.43 -18.42 15.90
C CYS A 34 -9.09 -17.05 16.08
N HIS A 35 -9.99 -16.65 15.17
CA HIS A 35 -10.72 -15.36 15.21
C HIS A 35 -9.81 -14.13 15.21
N GLN A 36 -8.58 -14.26 14.74
CA GLN A 36 -7.67 -13.14 14.56
C GLN A 36 -7.68 -12.62 13.14
N GLU A 37 -7.32 -11.35 13.00
CA GLU A 37 -7.16 -10.70 11.70
C GLU A 37 -6.01 -11.32 10.93
N LYS A 38 -6.29 -11.69 9.67
CA LYS A 38 -5.30 -12.18 8.73
C LYS A 38 -5.54 -11.57 7.35
N LEU A 39 -4.50 -11.56 6.52
CA LEU A 39 -4.64 -11.16 5.13
C LEU A 39 -5.44 -12.22 4.35
N SER A 40 -6.26 -11.76 3.41
CA SER A 40 -7.00 -12.64 2.51
C SER A 40 -6.08 -13.57 1.72
N HIS A 41 -6.46 -14.85 1.56
CA HIS A 41 -5.70 -15.88 0.84
C HIS A 41 -4.31 -16.22 1.37
N LEU A 42 -3.96 -15.72 2.57
CA LEU A 42 -2.73 -16.05 3.26
C LEU A 42 -3.00 -16.94 4.48
N LEU A 43 -1.96 -17.68 4.87
CA LEU A 43 -1.90 -18.42 6.11
C LEU A 43 -2.02 -17.46 7.30
N CYS A 44 -2.83 -17.83 8.28
CA CYS A 44 -2.90 -17.05 9.52
C CYS A 44 -1.56 -17.14 10.25
N PRO A 45 -0.94 -16.00 10.63
CA PRO A 45 0.37 -16.00 11.30
C PRO A 45 0.33 -16.62 12.70
N ASN A 46 -0.85 -16.75 13.30
CA ASN A 46 -0.99 -17.33 14.63
C ASN A 46 -1.25 -18.83 14.60
N CYS A 47 -2.30 -19.27 13.87
CA CYS A 47 -2.68 -20.68 13.85
C CYS A 47 -2.08 -21.49 12.69
N HIS A 48 -1.33 -20.87 11.77
CA HIS A 48 -0.71 -21.51 10.61
C HIS A 48 -1.67 -22.35 9.77
N LYS A 49 -2.95 -21.96 9.76
CA LYS A 49 -4.02 -22.56 8.97
C LYS A 49 -4.59 -21.54 8.00
N TYR A 50 -5.13 -22.06 6.89
CA TYR A 50 -5.86 -21.28 5.90
C TYR A 50 -7.24 -20.85 6.40
#